data_AF-A0A4Q7FGF9-F1
#
_entry.id   AF-A0A4Q7FGF9-F1
#
_cell.length_a   1.000
_cell.length_b   1.000
_cell.length_c   1.000
_cell.angle_alpha   90.00
_cell.angle_beta   90.00
_cell.angle_gamma   90.00
#
_symmetry.space_group_name_H-M   'P 1'
#
loop_
_entity.id
_entity.type
_entity.pdbx_description
1 polymer ?
#
loop_
_entity_poly.entity_id
_entity_poly.type
_entity_poly.pdbx_seq_one_letter_code
_entity_poly.pdbx_strand_id
1 'polypeptide(L)' 'MADSDYPGGKLMMALAGDDTPAKQIVIALVADLGFDPIDTGPLAMSRYLEPLAMLWINLAYTQQLGPNIGFALLRR' A
#
# COMPACT_ATOMS: atom_id res chain seq x y z
N MET A 1 -4.89 -8.71 -13.52
CA MET A 1 -4.39 -7.87 -12.41
C MET A 1 -2.89 -7.75 -12.59
N ALA A 2 -2.30 -6.58 -12.32
CA ALA A 2 -0.85 -6.41 -12.43
C ALA A 2 -0.15 -7.39 -11.48
N ASP A 3 0.98 -7.92 -11.91
CA ASP A 3 1.79 -8.86 -11.15
C ASP A 3 2.21 -8.21 -9.82
N SER A 4 1.73 -8.76 -8.70
CA SER A 4 2.10 -8.33 -7.35
C SER A 4 3.32 -9.09 -6.83
N ASP A 5 3.89 -9.98 -7.64
CA ASP A 5 5.11 -10.72 -7.33
C ASP A 5 6.35 -9.87 -7.61
N TYR A 6 7.01 -9.43 -6.54
CA TYR A 6 8.26 -8.68 -6.61
C TYR A 6 9.36 -9.50 -5.94
N PRO A 7 10.57 -9.61 -6.54
CA PRO A 7 11.68 -10.35 -5.92
C PRO A 7 12.07 -9.86 -4.53
N GLY A 8 11.77 -8.58 -4.21
CA GLY A 8 12.03 -7.95 -2.92
C GLY A 8 11.01 -8.28 -1.82
N GLY A 9 9.99 -9.10 -2.11
CA GLY A 9 8.92 -9.47 -1.18
C GLY A 9 7.58 -8.82 -1.52
N LYS A 10 6.57 -9.08 -0.67
CA LYS A 10 5.21 -8.55 -0.86
C LYS A 10 5.18 -7.03 -0.73
N LEU A 11 4.54 -6.37 -1.69
CA LEU A 11 4.25 -4.95 -1.60
C LEU A 11 3.26 -4.68 -0.46
N MET A 12 3.50 -3.61 0.28
CA MET A 12 2.58 -3.15 1.32
C MET A 12 1.39 -2.43 0.68
N MET A 13 0.21 -2.64 1.24
CA MET A 13 -0.98 -1.85 0.94
C MET A 13 -1.56 -1.32 2.25
N ALA A 14 -1.26 -0.05 2.52
CA ALA A 14 -1.70 0.62 3.72
C ALA A 14 -3.16 1.08 3.60
N LEU A 15 -3.91 0.91 4.69
CA LEU A 15 -5.32 1.27 4.80
C LEU A 15 -5.58 2.03 6.10
N ALA A 16 -6.53 2.95 6.06
CA ALA A 16 -6.96 3.79 7.17
C ALA A 16 -8.49 3.86 7.16
N GLY A 17 -9.13 3.84 8.33
CA GLY A 17 -10.59 3.88 8.43
C GLY A 17 -11.10 3.79 9.85
N ASP A 18 -12.25 4.42 10.10
CA ASP A 18 -12.87 4.49 11.43
C ASP A 18 -13.84 3.32 11.68
N ASP A 19 -14.34 2.68 10.62
CA ASP A 19 -15.22 1.51 10.72
C ASP A 19 -14.41 0.20 10.69
N THR A 20 -14.34 -0.47 11.84
CA THR A 20 -13.56 -1.70 11.99
C THR A 20 -14.09 -2.85 11.14
N PRO A 21 -15.41 -3.15 11.11
CA PRO A 21 -15.96 -4.19 10.23
C PRO A 21 -15.61 -3.97 8.75
N ALA A 22 -15.74 -2.75 8.24
CA ALA A 22 -15.39 -2.41 6.87
C ALA A 22 -13.89 -2.59 6.60
N LYS A 23 -13.03 -2.17 7.54
CA LYS A 23 -11.58 -2.40 7.42
C LYS A 23 -11.23 -3.88 7.29
N GLN A 24 -11.90 -4.76 8.03
CA GLN A 24 -11.64 -6.21 7.93
C GLN A 24 -11.97 -6.77 6.54
N ILE A 25 -13.05 -6.31 5.92
CA ILE A 25 -13.40 -6.69 4.54
C ILE A 25 -12.30 -6.25 3.57
N VAL A 26 -11.81 -5.01 3.72
CA VAL A 26 -10.73 -4.48 2.88
C VAL A 26 -9.42 -5.24 3.11
N ILE A 27 -9.05 -5.51 4.35
CA ILE A 27 -7.85 -6.29 4.70
C ILE A 27 -7.86 -7.66 4.01
N ALA A 28 -9.00 -8.37 4.06
CA ALA A 28 -9.15 -9.67 3.42
C ALA A 28 -8.96 -9.55 1.89
N LEU A 29 -9.64 -8.58 1.26
CA LEU A 29 -9.50 -8.34 -0.18
C LEU A 29 -8.06 -8.02 -0.59
N VAL A 30 -7.36 -7.18 0.18
CA VAL A 30 -5.97 -6.81 -0.08
C VAL A 30 -5.05 -8.03 0.00
N ALA A 31 -5.27 -8.91 0.98
CA ALA A 31 -4.52 -10.15 1.11
C ALA A 31 -4.80 -11.11 -0.07
N ASP A 32 -6.05 -11.23 -0.50
CA ASP A 32 -6.45 -12.05 -1.65
C ASP A 32 -5.83 -11.56 -2.97
N LEU A 33 -5.53 -10.26 -3.08
CA LEU A 33 -4.82 -9.65 -4.20
C LEU A 33 -3.29 -9.84 -4.13
N GLY A 34 -2.76 -10.47 -3.08
CA GLY A 34 -1.35 -10.79 -2.91
C GLY A 34 -0.50 -9.75 -2.19
N PHE A 35 -1.09 -8.64 -1.72
CA PHE A 35 -0.38 -7.59 -0.98
C PHE A 35 -0.24 -7.91 0.52
N ASP A 36 0.65 -7.20 1.23
CA ASP A 36 0.70 -7.16 2.70
C ASP A 36 -0.22 -6.03 3.22
N PRO A 37 -1.40 -6.33 3.79
CA PRO A 37 -2.31 -5.31 4.31
C PRO A 37 -1.74 -4.67 5.59
N ILE A 38 -1.61 -3.33 5.58
CA ILE A 38 -1.13 -2.57 6.73
C ILE A 38 -2.25 -1.65 7.24
N ASP A 39 -2.91 -2.03 8.34
CA ASP A 39 -3.85 -1.14 9.03
C ASP A 39 -3.07 -0.04 9.76
N THR A 40 -3.24 1.19 9.30
CA THR A 40 -2.59 2.37 9.85
C THR A 40 -3.44 3.08 10.91
N GLY A 41 -4.68 2.62 11.16
CA GLY A 41 -5.54 3.14 12.21
C GLY A 41 -6.75 3.94 11.68
N PRO A 42 -7.15 5.03 12.35
CA PRO A 42 -8.30 5.86 11.98
C PRO A 42 -8.16 6.50 10.60
N LEU A 43 -9.27 6.96 10.02
CA LEU A 43 -9.30 7.60 8.70
C LEU A 43 -8.39 8.84 8.61
N ALA A 44 -8.14 9.50 9.74
CA ALA A 44 -7.19 10.62 9.84
C ALA A 44 -5.77 10.27 9.35
N MET A 45 -5.38 8.99 9.36
CA MET A 45 -4.08 8.53 8.87
C MET A 45 -3.94 8.61 7.35
N SER A 46 -5.04 8.78 6.61
CA SER A 46 -5.01 9.09 5.16
C SER A 46 -4.20 10.33 4.84
N ARG A 47 -4.07 11.27 5.79
CA ARG A 47 -3.17 12.44 5.69
C ARG A 47 -1.72 12.07 5.40
N TYR A 48 -1.26 10.88 5.79
CA TYR A 48 0.07 10.36 5.49
C TYR A 48 0.10 9.45 4.27
N LEU A 49 -1.00 8.72 4.00
CA LEU A 49 -1.11 7.83 2.85
C LEU A 49 -1.16 8.59 1.52
N GLU A 50 -1.86 9.72 1.47
CA GLU A 50 -1.96 10.57 0.28
C GLU A 50 -0.57 11.10 -0.15
N PRO A 51 0.27 11.69 0.73
CA PRO A 51 1.65 12.03 0.39
C PRO A 51 2.53 10.84 0.00
N LEU A 52 2.32 9.66 0.56
CA LEU A 52 3.06 8.46 0.16
C LEU A 52 2.78 8.09 -1.31
N ALA A 53 1.51 8.19 -1.74
CA ALA A 53 1.14 8.02 -3.13
C ALA A 53 1.76 9.11 -4.02
N MET A 54 1.78 10.37 -3.57
CA MET A 54 2.47 11.45 -4.30
C MET A 54 3.98 11.19 -4.45
N LEU A 55 4.63 10.65 -3.41
CA LEU A 55 6.03 10.25 -3.49
C LEU A 55 6.22 9.16 -4.55
N TRP A 56 5.37 8.13 -4.56
CA TRP A 56 5.40 7.09 -5.60
C TRP A 56 5.23 7.67 -7.02
N ILE A 57 4.29 8.60 -7.22
CA ILE A 57 4.08 9.28 -8.52
C ILE A 57 5.35 10.02 -8.94
N ASN A 58 5.99 10.77 -8.02
CA ASN A 58 7.23 11.48 -8.31
C ASN A 58 8.36 10.51 -8.68
N LEU A 59 8.53 9.42 -7.94
CA LEU A 59 9.55 8.40 -8.24
C LEU A 59 9.33 7.76 -9.61
N ALA A 60 8.08 7.39 -9.92
CA ALA A 60 7.74 6.74 -11.18
C ALA A 60 7.96 7.65 -12.39
N TYR A 61 7.47 8.89 -12.32
CA TYR A 61 7.39 9.77 -13.50
C TYR A 61 8.42 10.90 -13.52
N THR A 62 8.69 11.55 -12.39
CA THR A 62 9.67 12.65 -12.32
C THR A 62 11.09 12.11 -12.24
N GLN A 63 11.33 11.08 -11.41
CA GLN A 63 12.64 10.44 -11.28
C GLN A 63 12.87 9.33 -12.31
N GLN A 64 11.88 9.07 -13.19
CA GLN A 64 11.98 8.12 -14.31
C GLN A 64 12.29 6.66 -13.90
N LEU A 65 11.93 6.26 -12.68
CA LEU A 65 12.08 4.86 -12.24
C LEU A 65 11.01 3.93 -12.83
N GLY A 66 9.97 4.49 -13.46
CA GLY A 66 8.85 3.76 -14.02
C GLY A 66 7.82 3.34 -12.97
N PRO A 67 6.62 2.91 -13.41
CA PRO A 67 5.50 2.60 -12.51
C PRO A 67 5.60 1.20 -11.86
N ASN A 68 6.51 0.34 -12.31
CA ASN A 68 6.65 -1.03 -11.80
C ASN A 68 7.56 -1.08 -10.55
N ILE A 69 7.22 -0.24 -9.56
CA ILE A 69 7.90 -0.14 -8.27
C ILE A 69 6.85 -0.04 -7.17
N GLY A 70 7.22 -0.42 -5.94
CA GLY A 70 6.33 -0.29 -4.79
C GLY A 70 7.11 -0.28 -3.49
N PHE A 71 6.38 -0.06 -2.40
CA PHE A 71 6.94 -0.04 -1.05
C PHE A 71 6.71 -1.39 -0.36
N ALA A 72 7.65 -1.80 0.49
CA ALA A 72 7.52 -2.96 1.35
C ALA A 72 7.92 -2.59 2.79
N LEU A 73 7.20 -3.13 3.77
CA LEU A 73 7.52 -2.94 5.19
C LEU A 73 8.35 -4.12 5.70
N LEU A 74 9.66 -3.93 5.83
CA LEU A 74 10.58 -4.95 6.31
C LEU A 74 10.62 -4.98 7.85
N ARG A 75 10.54 -6.19 8.43
CA ARG A 75 10.57 -6.42 9.88
C ARG A 75 11.82 -7.25 10.25
N ARG A 76 12.36 -7.04 11.45
CA ARG A 76 13.46 -7.84 12.02
C ARG A 76 12.94 -8.73 13.12
#